data_AF-A0A7S2Q4R2-F1
#
_entry.id   AF-A0A7S2Q4R2-F1
#
_cell.length_a   1.000
_cell.length_b   1.000
_cell.length_c   1.000
_cell.angle_alpha   90.00
_cell.angle_beta   90.00
_cell.angle_gamma   90.00
#
_symmetry.space_group_name_H-M   'P 1'
#
loop_
_entity.id
_entity.type
_entity.pdbx_description
1 polymer ?
#
loop_
_entity_poly.entity_id
_entity_poly.type
_entity_poly.pdbx_seq_one_letter_code
_entity_poly.pdbx_strand_id
1 'polypeptide(L)'
;MQGVGAPMTYTSFTGAEEVRANLPRTLFIVGRASTRENADFCGEYTYAGNHAGRAAYRKNGSATAVRYSPSCRRWVIDRQGFRESDVCVAYADDHVRSEHPAHIELVWHVWDSRAQEHVLDAEVAVLDAPGTLSLVGRNAGREHQSVVGEYELAGVHHARPAYRQRQGDGVIRFHAQEQRWLIASAATVPVNNSCWAYADGPAAADPSAAELVWHFWEAQLNAFVADPAVKAFTCPSLLHVIGRSAHLENARVCGTYHLAGAHEGRPLYVQPGTQNIIRYSAKSNRWLIDCDGLAEPSLLSRLYQWILSGDASAASDRCTAFAEALSTPHPGYCALEWQGGGTRVGRVRGG
;
A
#
# COMPACT_ATOMS: atom_id res chain seq x y z
N MET A 1 29.35 41.79 -18.16
CA MET A 1 29.73 40.69 -17.25
C MET A 1 28.45 40.18 -16.59
N GLN A 2 27.93 39.04 -17.05
CA GLN A 2 26.75 38.39 -16.46
C GLN A 2 27.20 37.66 -15.19
N GLY A 3 26.63 38.05 -14.04
CA GLY A 3 26.91 37.42 -12.76
C GLY A 3 26.30 36.03 -12.71
N VAL A 4 27.15 35.02 -12.55
CA VAL A 4 26.75 33.64 -12.27
C VAL A 4 26.18 33.61 -10.86
N GLY A 5 24.86 33.41 -10.72
CA GLY A 5 24.20 33.30 -9.43
C GLY A 5 24.73 32.09 -8.64
N ALA A 6 25.14 32.31 -7.40
CA ALA A 6 25.64 31.28 -6.52
C ALA A 6 24.56 30.19 -6.29
N PRO A 7 24.93 28.90 -6.25
CA PRO A 7 24.00 27.83 -5.93
C PRO A 7 23.44 28.03 -4.52
N MET A 8 22.10 28.04 -4.39
CA MET A 8 21.43 28.02 -3.09
C MET A 8 21.90 26.79 -2.29
N THR A 9 22.68 27.01 -1.25
CA THR A 9 23.02 25.97 -0.27
C THR A 9 21.77 25.66 0.54
N TYR A 10 21.15 24.52 0.27
CA TYR A 10 20.10 23.96 1.11
C TYR A 10 20.73 23.58 2.45
N THR A 11 20.34 24.29 3.51
CA THR A 11 20.66 23.91 4.89
C THR A 11 20.08 22.52 5.13
N SER A 12 20.95 21.52 5.22
CA SER A 12 20.56 20.15 5.53
C SER A 12 20.00 20.12 6.96
N PHE A 13 18.69 19.93 7.09
CA PHE A 13 18.02 19.69 8.37
C PHE A 13 18.41 18.30 8.87
N THR A 14 19.46 18.20 9.68
CA THR A 14 19.91 16.93 10.31
C THR A 14 19.72 16.96 11.82
N GLY A 15 18.52 17.33 12.27
CA GLY A 15 18.06 16.97 13.61
C GLY A 15 17.28 15.67 13.50
N ALA A 16 17.79 14.58 14.09
CA ALA A 16 17.04 13.34 14.24
C ALA A 16 15.92 13.56 15.27
N GLU A 17 14.90 14.31 14.86
CA GLU A 17 13.69 14.51 15.63
C GLU A 17 12.93 13.19 15.67
N GLU A 18 12.61 12.73 16.86
CA GLU A 18 11.80 11.53 17.10
C GLU A 18 10.51 11.67 16.30
N VAL A 19 10.39 10.90 15.23
CA VAL A 19 9.23 10.93 14.34
C VAL A 19 8.02 10.62 15.22
N ARG A 20 7.13 11.60 15.42
CA ARG A 20 5.85 11.37 16.10
C ARG A 20 5.22 10.14 15.45
N ALA A 21 4.93 9.12 16.27
CA ALA A 21 4.64 7.76 15.81
C ALA A 21 3.44 7.63 14.84
N ASN A 22 2.68 8.71 14.63
CA ASN A 22 1.42 8.72 13.88
C ASN A 22 1.45 9.58 12.61
N LEU A 23 2.60 10.12 12.18
CA LEU A 23 2.65 10.89 10.93
C LEU A 23 2.76 9.97 9.71
N PRO A 24 1.97 10.21 8.66
CA PRO A 24 2.12 9.52 7.38
C PRO A 24 3.54 9.67 6.85
N ARG A 25 4.18 8.57 6.45
CA ARG A 25 5.52 8.61 5.81
C ARG A 25 5.45 9.09 4.37
N THR A 26 4.37 8.72 3.69
CA THR A 26 4.06 9.12 2.34
C THR A 26 2.62 9.62 2.28
N LEU A 27 2.36 10.54 1.37
CA LEU A 27 1.04 11.07 1.08
C LEU A 27 0.83 11.07 -0.43
N PHE A 28 -0.41 10.95 -0.86
CA PHE A 28 -0.78 11.09 -2.26
C PHE A 28 -1.70 12.28 -2.45
N ILE A 29 -1.40 13.12 -3.43
CA ILE A 29 -2.31 14.15 -3.89
C ILE A 29 -2.93 13.68 -5.19
N VAL A 30 -4.25 13.53 -5.20
CA VAL A 30 -5.04 13.02 -6.33
C VAL A 30 -6.14 14.00 -6.71
N GLY A 31 -6.86 13.71 -7.79
CA GLY A 31 -8.07 14.45 -8.15
C GLY A 31 -8.03 15.21 -9.47
N ARG A 32 -6.86 15.55 -10.01
CA ARG A 32 -6.77 16.27 -11.29
C ARG A 32 -6.28 15.37 -12.42
N ALA A 33 -7.07 15.30 -13.48
CA ALA A 33 -6.66 14.68 -14.73
C ALA A 33 -5.43 15.41 -15.31
N SER A 34 -4.51 14.67 -15.93
CA SER A 34 -3.24 15.21 -16.47
C SER A 34 -3.42 16.32 -17.51
N THR A 35 -4.60 16.45 -18.10
CA THR A 35 -4.96 17.48 -19.08
C THR A 35 -5.46 18.80 -18.45
N ARG A 36 -5.78 18.81 -17.15
CA ARG A 36 -6.26 20.00 -16.44
C ARG A 36 -5.07 20.85 -15.96
N GLU A 37 -5.28 22.16 -15.85
CA GLU A 37 -4.32 23.09 -15.23
C GLU A 37 -3.88 22.55 -13.86
N ASN A 38 -2.64 22.78 -13.44
CA ASN A 38 -2.17 22.42 -12.11
C ASN A 38 -2.18 20.91 -11.78
N ALA A 39 -2.41 20.01 -12.74
CA ALA A 39 -2.32 18.57 -12.50
C ALA A 39 -0.90 18.10 -12.16
N ASP A 40 0.11 18.92 -12.43
CA ASP A 40 1.52 18.66 -12.11
C ASP A 40 1.80 18.56 -10.61
N PHE A 41 0.95 19.09 -9.71
CA PHE A 41 1.15 18.89 -8.28
C PHE A 41 0.63 17.52 -7.78
N CYS A 42 -0.19 16.80 -8.55
CA CYS A 42 -0.66 15.47 -8.17
C CYS A 42 0.49 14.45 -8.17
N GLY A 43 0.40 13.44 -7.31
CA GLY A 43 1.37 12.35 -7.17
C GLY A 43 1.79 12.10 -5.73
N GLU A 44 2.88 11.35 -5.58
CA GLU A 44 3.43 10.93 -4.29
C GLU A 44 4.33 11.99 -3.66
N TYR A 45 4.16 12.19 -2.36
CA TYR A 45 4.96 13.05 -1.52
C TYR A 45 5.52 12.25 -0.35
N THR A 46 6.79 12.47 -0.03
CA THR A 46 7.49 11.83 1.09
C THR A 46 7.63 12.83 2.24
N TYR A 47 7.48 12.35 3.47
CA TYR A 47 7.75 13.16 4.67
C TYR A 47 9.17 13.72 4.63
N ALA A 48 9.28 15.03 4.85
CA ALA A 48 10.52 15.79 4.70
C ALA A 48 10.94 16.48 6.01
N GLY A 49 10.34 16.12 7.13
CA GLY A 49 10.55 16.74 8.45
C GLY A 49 9.43 17.70 8.83
N ASN A 50 9.74 18.59 9.77
CA ASN A 50 8.81 19.61 10.24
C ASN A 50 9.12 20.97 9.60
N HIS A 51 8.07 21.71 9.24
CA HIS A 51 8.13 23.09 8.79
C HIS A 51 7.13 23.92 9.58
N ALA A 52 7.58 25.01 10.20
CA ALA A 52 6.77 25.84 11.07
C ALA A 52 6.01 25.05 12.17
N GLY A 53 6.68 24.03 12.73
CA GLY A 53 6.15 23.19 13.81
C GLY A 53 5.10 22.15 13.40
N ARG A 54 4.90 21.93 12.09
CA ARG A 54 3.97 20.94 11.53
C ARG A 54 4.67 20.03 10.52
N ALA A 55 4.10 18.86 10.27
CA ALA A 55 4.62 17.92 9.29
C ALA A 55 4.72 18.57 7.89
N ALA A 56 5.80 18.31 7.17
CA ALA A 56 6.03 18.84 5.83
C ALA A 56 6.39 17.69 4.89
N TYR A 57 5.95 17.81 3.64
CA TYR A 57 6.04 16.75 2.65
C TYR A 57 6.60 17.29 1.35
N ARG A 58 7.45 16.53 0.67
CA ARG A 58 8.04 16.92 -0.62
C ARG A 58 7.67 15.91 -1.70
N LYS A 59 7.29 16.42 -2.87
CA LYS A 59 7.01 15.59 -4.03
C LYS A 59 8.30 14.96 -4.56
N ASN A 60 8.28 13.66 -4.83
CA ASN A 60 9.44 12.97 -5.37
C ASN A 60 9.84 13.56 -6.74
N GLY A 61 11.11 13.93 -6.90
CA GLY A 61 11.65 14.49 -8.15
C GLY A 61 11.25 15.94 -8.47
N SER A 62 10.62 16.68 -7.55
CA SER A 62 10.20 18.07 -7.75
C SER A 62 10.53 18.93 -6.53
N ALA A 63 10.58 20.25 -6.73
CA ALA A 63 10.65 21.21 -5.63
C ALA A 63 9.29 21.38 -4.91
N THR A 64 8.20 20.86 -5.50
CA THR A 64 6.85 21.00 -4.94
C THR A 64 6.74 20.38 -3.56
N ALA A 65 6.13 21.09 -2.62
CA ALA A 65 5.96 20.65 -1.25
C ALA A 65 4.56 20.94 -0.71
N VAL A 66 4.16 20.16 0.29
CA VAL A 66 3.02 20.46 1.16
C VAL A 66 3.57 20.91 2.51
N ARG A 67 3.10 22.07 2.99
CA ARG A 67 3.51 22.64 4.28
C ARG A 67 2.38 23.39 4.94
N TYR A 68 2.50 23.62 6.24
CA TYR A 68 1.59 24.48 6.97
C TYR A 68 2.05 25.94 6.89
N SER A 69 1.10 26.88 6.73
CA SER A 69 1.32 28.32 6.77
C SER A 69 0.68 28.90 8.04
N PRO A 70 1.47 29.25 9.08
CA PRO A 70 0.93 29.74 10.35
C PRO A 70 0.19 31.08 10.24
N SER A 71 0.67 31.98 9.36
CA SER A 71 0.08 33.31 9.16
C SER A 71 -1.37 33.23 8.66
N CYS A 72 -1.66 32.26 7.80
CA CYS A 72 -2.98 32.04 7.23
C CYS A 72 -3.75 30.88 7.87
N ARG A 73 -3.13 30.11 8.78
CA ARG A 73 -3.68 28.90 9.42
C ARG A 73 -4.24 27.88 8.43
N ARG A 74 -3.45 27.58 7.40
CA ARG A 74 -3.84 26.68 6.31
C ARG A 74 -2.69 25.80 5.86
N TRP A 75 -3.03 24.64 5.32
CA TRP A 75 -2.13 23.81 4.54
C TRP A 75 -1.99 24.39 3.13
N VAL A 76 -0.79 24.37 2.57
CA VAL A 76 -0.53 24.88 1.21
C VAL A 76 0.30 23.89 0.42
N ILE A 77 0.02 23.83 -0.89
CA ILE A 77 0.88 23.18 -1.89
C ILE A 77 1.68 24.28 -2.59
N ASP A 78 3.00 24.22 -2.45
CA ASP A 78 3.91 25.24 -2.97
C ASP A 78 4.91 24.62 -3.95
N ARG A 79 4.91 25.09 -5.20
CA ARG A 79 5.84 24.63 -6.24
C ARG A 79 7.30 24.99 -5.97
N GLN A 80 7.55 26.01 -5.15
CA GLN A 80 8.90 26.44 -4.77
C GLN A 80 9.36 25.82 -3.44
N GLY A 81 8.62 24.86 -2.90
CA GLY A 81 9.03 24.08 -1.74
C GLY A 81 8.74 24.75 -0.39
N PHE A 82 9.73 24.71 0.50
CA PHE A 82 9.60 25.13 1.90
C PHE A 82 9.97 26.60 2.12
N ARG A 83 9.22 27.51 1.49
CA ARG A 83 9.37 28.97 1.67
C ARG A 83 8.28 29.53 2.58
N GLU A 84 8.58 30.61 3.29
CA GLU A 84 7.59 31.36 4.05
C GLU A 84 6.88 32.38 3.14
N SER A 85 6.04 31.89 2.23
CA SER A 85 5.22 32.71 1.33
C SER A 85 3.76 32.25 1.35
N ASP A 86 2.85 33.16 1.03
CA ASP A 86 1.43 32.92 0.81
C ASP A 86 1.10 32.52 -0.65
N VAL A 87 2.05 32.69 -1.58
CA VAL A 87 1.91 32.28 -2.98
C VAL A 87 1.97 30.76 -3.07
N CYS A 88 0.86 30.13 -3.42
CA CYS A 88 0.71 28.68 -3.50
C CYS A 88 -0.21 28.27 -4.66
N VAL A 89 -0.07 27.03 -5.14
CA VAL A 89 -0.95 26.50 -6.21
C VAL A 89 -2.28 26.01 -5.65
N ALA A 90 -2.29 25.56 -4.40
CA ALA A 90 -3.50 25.15 -3.71
C ALA A 90 -3.37 25.35 -2.21
N TYR A 91 -4.49 25.49 -1.51
CA TYR A 91 -4.54 25.52 -0.06
C TYR A 91 -5.78 24.82 0.51
N ALA A 92 -5.72 24.44 1.78
CA ALA A 92 -6.86 23.99 2.56
C ALA A 92 -6.80 24.62 3.96
N ASP A 93 -7.87 25.29 4.36
CA ASP A 93 -7.96 25.93 5.68
C ASP A 93 -8.02 24.88 6.80
N ASP A 94 -7.19 25.05 7.83
CA ASP A 94 -7.07 24.07 8.91
C ASP A 94 -7.97 24.45 10.10
N HIS A 95 -9.28 24.29 9.92
CA HIS A 95 -10.26 24.56 10.98
C HIS A 95 -10.22 23.54 12.12
N VAL A 96 -9.68 22.35 11.86
CA VAL A 96 -9.69 21.18 12.73
C VAL A 96 -8.38 20.98 13.51
N ARG A 97 -7.39 21.85 13.25
CA ARG A 97 -6.04 21.80 13.83
C ARG A 97 -5.32 20.49 13.53
N SER A 98 -5.48 19.96 12.31
CA SER A 98 -4.90 18.68 11.92
C SER A 98 -3.38 18.67 12.06
N GLU A 99 -2.82 17.50 12.35
CA GLU A 99 -1.37 17.34 12.46
C GLU A 99 -0.69 17.22 11.08
N HIS A 100 -1.44 16.79 10.07
CA HIS A 100 -0.98 16.55 8.72
C HIS A 100 -2.04 16.97 7.68
N PRO A 101 -1.66 17.19 6.41
CA PRO A 101 -2.55 17.73 5.37
C PRO A 101 -3.52 16.69 4.78
N ALA A 102 -3.44 15.43 5.21
CA ALA A 102 -4.30 14.35 4.70
C ALA A 102 -5.53 14.08 5.57
N HIS A 103 -5.90 15.03 6.42
CA HIS A 103 -7.10 14.94 7.22
C HIS A 103 -8.34 15.06 6.32
N ILE A 104 -9.30 14.16 6.51
CA ILE A 104 -10.45 13.99 5.60
C ILE A 104 -11.37 15.22 5.49
N GLU A 105 -11.40 16.04 6.53
CA GLU A 105 -12.24 17.26 6.57
C GLU A 105 -11.58 18.47 5.88
N LEU A 106 -10.34 18.34 5.40
CA LEU A 106 -9.66 19.41 4.67
C LEU A 106 -10.20 19.53 3.25
N VAL A 107 -10.62 20.74 2.91
CA VAL A 107 -11.19 21.07 1.61
C VAL A 107 -10.21 21.92 0.82
N TRP A 108 -9.80 21.41 -0.35
CA TRP A 108 -8.76 22.02 -1.17
C TRP A 108 -9.32 23.04 -2.16
N HIS A 109 -8.69 24.20 -2.18
CA HIS A 109 -8.90 25.27 -3.15
C HIS A 109 -7.67 25.35 -4.06
N VAL A 110 -7.88 25.32 -5.37
CA VAL A 110 -6.81 25.30 -6.38
C VAL A 110 -6.86 26.61 -7.15
N TRP A 111 -5.69 27.19 -7.43
CA TRP A 111 -5.58 28.39 -8.26
C TRP A 111 -6.18 28.12 -9.65
N ASP A 112 -7.08 28.99 -10.10
CA ASP A 112 -7.64 28.98 -11.45
C ASP A 112 -7.15 30.22 -12.19
N SER A 113 -6.34 30.01 -13.24
CA SER A 113 -5.76 31.11 -14.01
C SER A 113 -6.79 31.93 -14.78
N ARG A 114 -7.99 31.43 -15.05
CA ARG A 114 -9.05 32.18 -15.74
C ARG A 114 -9.82 33.05 -14.75
N ALA A 115 -10.11 32.51 -13.57
CA ALA A 115 -10.80 33.26 -12.52
C ALA A 115 -9.85 34.22 -11.75
N GLN A 116 -8.53 34.00 -11.84
CA GLN A 116 -7.51 34.75 -11.09
C GLN A 116 -7.73 34.65 -9.57
N GLU A 117 -8.23 33.50 -9.11
CA GLU A 117 -8.48 33.21 -7.70
C GLU A 117 -8.32 31.71 -7.40
N HIS A 118 -8.27 31.34 -6.13
CA HIS A 118 -8.34 29.94 -5.71
C HIS A 118 -9.81 29.52 -5.62
N VAL A 119 -10.18 28.52 -6.41
CA VAL A 119 -11.54 27.97 -6.45
C VAL A 119 -11.59 26.61 -5.76
N LEU A 120 -12.72 26.30 -5.14
CA LEU A 120 -12.97 24.98 -4.57
C LEU A 120 -12.82 23.89 -5.64
N ASP A 121 -11.97 22.89 -5.36
CA ASP A 121 -11.82 21.71 -6.22
C ASP A 121 -12.15 20.44 -5.43
N ALA A 122 -13.42 20.01 -5.51
CA ALA A 122 -13.92 18.86 -4.78
C ALA A 122 -13.29 17.51 -5.22
N GLU A 123 -12.62 17.47 -6.37
CA GLU A 123 -11.91 16.28 -6.82
C GLU A 123 -10.53 16.15 -6.14
N VAL A 124 -9.93 17.28 -5.75
CA VAL A 124 -8.60 17.30 -5.14
C VAL A 124 -8.66 16.88 -3.68
N ALA A 125 -7.84 15.89 -3.35
CA ALA A 125 -7.62 15.47 -1.98
C ALA A 125 -6.16 15.11 -1.74
N VAL A 126 -5.78 15.19 -0.47
CA VAL A 126 -4.51 14.64 0.04
C VAL A 126 -4.86 13.45 0.92
N LEU A 127 -4.24 12.31 0.62
CA LEU A 127 -4.58 11.02 1.21
C LEU A 127 -3.36 10.42 1.92
N ASP A 128 -3.57 9.96 3.15
CA ASP A 128 -2.72 8.99 3.82
C ASP A 128 -3.23 7.60 3.43
N ALA A 129 -2.80 7.17 2.25
CA ALA A 129 -3.23 5.91 1.66
C ALA A 129 -2.08 5.33 0.84
N PRO A 130 -1.99 4.01 0.72
CA PRO A 130 -1.01 3.37 -0.16
C PRO A 130 -1.30 3.74 -1.61
N GLY A 131 -0.25 3.98 -2.41
CA GLY A 131 -0.38 4.29 -3.84
C GLY A 131 -0.73 3.06 -4.69
N THR A 132 -0.43 1.87 -4.19
CA THR A 132 -0.74 0.59 -4.85
C THR A 132 -1.29 -0.41 -3.85
N LEU A 133 -2.15 -1.30 -4.33
CA LEU A 133 -2.74 -2.39 -3.57
C LEU A 133 -2.72 -3.66 -4.41
N SER A 134 -2.56 -4.81 -3.78
CA SER A 134 -2.73 -6.11 -4.43
C SER A 134 -3.92 -6.84 -3.79
N LEU A 135 -4.95 -7.12 -4.57
CA LEU A 135 -6.07 -7.98 -4.18
C LEU A 135 -5.75 -9.41 -4.62
N VAL A 136 -5.66 -10.36 -3.69
CA VAL A 136 -5.25 -11.76 -3.95
C VAL A 136 -6.11 -12.75 -3.20
N GLY A 137 -6.02 -14.04 -3.56
CA GLY A 137 -6.63 -15.15 -2.83
C GLY A 137 -7.93 -15.72 -3.41
N ARG A 138 -8.47 -15.15 -4.49
CA ARG A 138 -9.65 -15.71 -5.16
C ARG A 138 -9.27 -16.90 -6.05
N ASN A 139 -9.95 -18.02 -5.89
CA ASN A 139 -9.64 -19.27 -6.61
C ASN A 139 -9.79 -19.12 -8.14
N ALA A 140 -8.81 -19.63 -8.89
CA ALA A 140 -8.87 -19.73 -10.34
C ALA A 140 -10.01 -20.68 -10.75
N GLY A 141 -11.09 -20.14 -11.29
CA GLY A 141 -12.29 -20.89 -11.67
C GLY A 141 -13.58 -20.43 -10.97
N ARG A 142 -13.49 -19.55 -9.97
CA ARG A 142 -14.66 -18.86 -9.42
C ARG A 142 -15.04 -17.64 -10.26
N GLU A 143 -16.31 -17.25 -10.21
CA GLU A 143 -16.81 -16.03 -10.87
C GLU A 143 -16.00 -14.81 -10.41
N HIS A 144 -15.86 -13.78 -11.25
CA HIS A 144 -15.12 -12.56 -10.88
C HIS A 144 -13.66 -12.78 -10.44
N GLN A 145 -13.02 -13.91 -10.75
CA GLN A 145 -11.59 -14.08 -10.47
C GLN A 145 -10.71 -13.04 -11.18
N SER A 146 -11.19 -12.47 -12.30
CA SER A 146 -10.52 -11.38 -13.02
C SER A 146 -10.28 -10.11 -12.21
N VAL A 147 -10.96 -9.93 -11.06
CA VAL A 147 -10.80 -8.74 -10.21
C VAL A 147 -9.58 -8.85 -9.28
N VAL A 148 -8.99 -10.04 -9.13
CA VAL A 148 -7.71 -10.22 -8.43
C VAL A 148 -6.59 -9.59 -9.26
N GLY A 149 -5.65 -8.95 -8.58
CA GLY A 149 -4.51 -8.30 -9.22
C GLY A 149 -4.11 -7.01 -8.53
N GLU A 150 -3.29 -6.23 -9.23
CA GLU A 150 -2.80 -4.95 -8.75
C GLU A 150 -3.77 -3.81 -9.07
N TYR A 151 -3.89 -2.91 -8.11
CA TYR A 151 -4.68 -1.70 -8.18
C TYR A 151 -3.81 -0.49 -7.86
N GLU A 152 -4.05 0.63 -8.55
CA GLU A 152 -3.41 1.91 -8.32
C GLU A 152 -4.39 2.92 -7.76
N LEU A 153 -3.92 3.76 -6.85
CA LEU A 153 -4.70 4.87 -6.35
C LEU A 153 -5.04 5.83 -7.50
N ALA A 154 -6.32 5.93 -7.83
CA ALA A 154 -6.81 6.66 -8.99
C ALA A 154 -7.55 7.95 -8.62
N GLY A 155 -8.01 8.07 -7.37
CA GLY A 155 -8.76 9.24 -6.93
C GLY A 155 -9.39 9.05 -5.57
N VAL A 156 -10.49 9.78 -5.36
CA VAL A 156 -11.24 9.80 -4.10
C VAL A 156 -12.70 9.51 -4.39
N HIS A 157 -13.34 8.76 -3.51
CA HIS A 157 -14.79 8.56 -3.55
C HIS A 157 -15.33 8.63 -2.13
N HIS A 158 -16.26 9.55 -1.87
CA HIS A 158 -16.74 9.89 -0.51
C HIS A 158 -15.60 10.12 0.49
N ALA A 159 -14.60 10.93 0.09
CA ALA A 159 -13.45 11.30 0.91
C ALA A 159 -12.58 10.11 1.37
N ARG A 160 -12.73 8.94 0.73
CA ARG A 160 -11.88 7.74 0.90
C ARG A 160 -11.09 7.45 -0.37
N PRO A 161 -9.93 6.79 -0.29
CA PRO A 161 -9.15 6.44 -1.46
C PRO A 161 -9.96 5.53 -2.40
N ALA A 162 -9.86 5.78 -3.70
CA ALA A 162 -10.43 4.94 -4.75
C ALA A 162 -9.31 4.39 -5.63
N TYR A 163 -9.36 3.10 -5.89
CA TYR A 163 -8.30 2.38 -6.60
C TYR A 163 -8.82 1.79 -7.90
N ARG A 164 -8.02 1.85 -8.97
CA ARG A 164 -8.32 1.25 -10.27
C ARG A 164 -7.37 0.11 -10.55
N GLN A 165 -7.92 -1.00 -11.05
CA GLN A 165 -7.13 -2.16 -11.43
C GLN A 165 -6.20 -1.82 -12.61
N ARG A 166 -4.93 -2.23 -12.54
CA ARG A 166 -3.94 -1.96 -13.60
C ARG A 166 -4.25 -2.67 -14.92
N GLN A 167 -4.77 -3.89 -14.84
CA GLN A 167 -4.98 -4.78 -15.98
C GLN A 167 -6.45 -5.21 -16.11
N GLY A 168 -7.38 -4.27 -15.88
CA GLY A 168 -8.80 -4.55 -15.97
C GLY A 168 -9.64 -3.30 -15.78
N ASP A 169 -10.94 -3.52 -15.63
CA ASP A 169 -11.92 -2.46 -15.39
C ASP A 169 -12.36 -2.39 -13.93
N GLY A 170 -11.76 -3.18 -13.03
CA GLY A 170 -12.11 -3.16 -11.61
C GLY A 170 -11.77 -1.84 -10.91
N VAL A 171 -12.68 -1.39 -10.04
CA VAL A 171 -12.49 -0.24 -9.17
C VAL A 171 -12.86 -0.64 -7.74
N ILE A 172 -11.96 -0.36 -6.80
CA ILE A 172 -12.23 -0.46 -5.36
C ILE A 172 -12.57 0.93 -4.82
N ARG A 173 -13.72 1.10 -4.19
CA ARG A 173 -14.17 2.39 -3.64
C ARG A 173 -15.02 2.19 -2.38
N PHE A 174 -15.07 3.22 -1.53
CA PHE A 174 -15.96 3.22 -0.39
C PHE A 174 -17.37 3.71 -0.79
N HIS A 175 -18.41 3.05 -0.27
CA HIS A 175 -19.81 3.44 -0.44
C HIS A 175 -20.37 3.96 0.89
N ALA A 176 -20.47 5.29 1.02
CA ALA A 176 -20.74 5.94 2.30
C ALA A 176 -22.14 5.66 2.85
N GLN A 177 -23.16 5.48 1.99
CA GLN A 177 -24.52 5.22 2.48
C GLN A 177 -24.61 3.86 3.21
N GLU A 178 -23.87 2.86 2.74
CA GLU A 178 -23.87 1.52 3.33
C GLU A 178 -22.62 1.21 4.15
N GLN A 179 -21.70 2.17 4.28
CA GLN A 179 -20.47 2.07 5.07
C GLN A 179 -19.61 0.83 4.74
N ARG A 180 -19.47 0.52 3.44
CA ARG A 180 -18.73 -0.66 2.96
C ARG A 180 -17.82 -0.34 1.79
N TRP A 181 -16.79 -1.15 1.61
CA TRP A 181 -15.94 -1.13 0.42
C TRP A 181 -16.59 -1.96 -0.68
N LEU A 182 -16.52 -1.49 -1.92
CA LEU A 182 -17.08 -2.14 -3.10
C LEU A 182 -15.99 -2.40 -4.13
N ILE A 183 -16.09 -3.52 -4.85
CA ILE A 183 -15.39 -3.79 -6.11
C ILE A 183 -16.43 -3.79 -7.22
N ALA A 184 -16.30 -2.88 -8.19
CA ALA A 184 -17.24 -2.76 -9.30
C ALA A 184 -16.50 -2.44 -10.61
N SER A 185 -17.22 -2.50 -11.74
CA SER A 185 -16.69 -2.02 -13.02
C SER A 185 -16.52 -0.50 -13.01
N ALA A 186 -15.45 0.00 -13.62
CA ALA A 186 -15.21 1.42 -13.82
C ALA A 186 -16.34 2.08 -14.62
N ALA A 187 -17.02 1.33 -15.50
CA ALA A 187 -18.11 1.84 -16.33
C ALA A 187 -19.41 2.09 -15.55
N THR A 188 -19.59 1.47 -14.38
CA THR A 188 -20.82 1.60 -13.58
C THR A 188 -20.72 2.65 -12.49
N VAL A 189 -19.53 3.18 -12.24
CA VAL A 189 -19.33 4.31 -11.31
C VAL A 189 -19.81 5.60 -12.01
N PRO A 190 -20.74 6.40 -11.44
CA PRO A 190 -21.33 6.35 -10.09
C PRO A 190 -22.81 5.91 -10.03
N VAL A 191 -23.37 5.42 -11.14
CA VAL A 191 -24.84 5.41 -11.36
C VAL A 191 -25.57 4.32 -10.56
N ASN A 192 -24.89 3.25 -10.15
CA ASN A 192 -25.51 2.16 -9.41
C ASN A 192 -24.62 1.58 -8.29
N ASN A 193 -25.28 0.92 -7.33
CA ASN A 193 -24.63 0.11 -6.29
C ASN A 193 -24.38 -1.33 -6.76
N SER A 194 -24.37 -1.56 -8.08
CA SER A 194 -24.02 -2.87 -8.62
C SER A 194 -22.52 -3.09 -8.42
N CYS A 195 -22.17 -4.18 -7.76
CA CYS A 195 -20.79 -4.54 -7.47
C CYS A 195 -20.59 -6.04 -7.68
N TRP A 196 -19.35 -6.43 -7.94
CA TRP A 196 -18.93 -7.83 -7.98
C TRP A 196 -18.60 -8.36 -6.59
N ALA A 197 -18.12 -7.47 -5.72
CA ALA A 197 -17.82 -7.79 -4.34
C ALA A 197 -17.99 -6.60 -3.41
N TYR A 198 -18.16 -6.87 -2.13
CA TYR A 198 -18.09 -5.87 -1.07
C TYR A 198 -17.37 -6.38 0.17
N ALA A 199 -16.93 -5.47 1.04
CA ALA A 199 -16.47 -5.78 2.38
C ALA A 199 -17.00 -4.73 3.36
N ASP A 200 -17.69 -5.18 4.41
CA ASP A 200 -18.20 -4.30 5.46
C ASP A 200 -17.04 -3.80 6.34
N GLY A 201 -16.99 -2.49 6.61
CA GLY A 201 -15.87 -1.89 7.31
C GLY A 201 -15.99 -0.38 7.49
N PRO A 202 -16.96 0.10 8.30
CA PRO A 202 -17.17 1.54 8.53
C PRO A 202 -15.92 2.26 9.05
N ALA A 203 -15.13 1.56 9.87
CA ALA A 203 -13.93 2.08 10.50
C ALA A 203 -12.66 1.88 9.66
N ALA A 204 -12.69 1.05 8.61
CA ALA A 204 -11.52 0.78 7.80
C ALA A 204 -11.19 2.01 6.94
N ALA A 205 -10.02 2.60 7.17
CA ALA A 205 -9.55 3.77 6.43
C ALA A 205 -9.27 3.46 4.96
N ASP A 206 -8.85 2.22 4.68
CA ASP A 206 -8.50 1.72 3.36
C ASP A 206 -8.91 0.24 3.20
N PRO A 207 -8.98 -0.28 1.96
CA PRO A 207 -9.51 -1.62 1.71
C PRO A 207 -8.52 -2.77 2.03
N SER A 208 -7.30 -2.46 2.49
CA SER A 208 -6.30 -3.45 2.93
C SER A 208 -6.35 -3.78 4.42
N ALA A 209 -7.30 -3.19 5.15
CA ALA A 209 -7.49 -3.47 6.57
C ALA A 209 -7.74 -4.98 6.80
N ALA A 210 -6.99 -5.57 7.75
CA ALA A 210 -6.87 -7.02 7.90
C ALA A 210 -8.21 -7.70 8.30
N GLU A 211 -9.06 -6.97 9.01
CA GLU A 211 -10.38 -7.37 9.47
C GLU A 211 -11.42 -7.49 8.33
N LEU A 212 -11.16 -6.90 7.17
CA LEU A 212 -12.10 -6.95 6.05
C LEU A 212 -12.23 -8.38 5.52
N VAL A 213 -13.48 -8.80 5.35
CA VAL A 213 -13.86 -10.05 4.68
C VAL A 213 -14.63 -9.68 3.42
N TRP A 214 -14.09 -10.10 2.28
CA TRP A 214 -14.72 -9.82 0.99
C TRP A 214 -15.83 -10.82 0.72
N HIS A 215 -17.00 -10.32 0.33
CA HIS A 215 -18.14 -11.08 -0.12
C HIS A 215 -18.31 -10.90 -1.62
N PHE A 216 -18.34 -11.98 -2.38
CA PHE A 216 -18.47 -11.95 -3.84
C PHE A 216 -19.84 -12.44 -4.27
N TRP A 217 -20.42 -11.78 -5.27
CA TRP A 217 -21.62 -12.28 -5.90
C TRP A 217 -21.31 -13.61 -6.61
N GLU A 218 -22.11 -14.64 -6.32
CA GLU A 218 -22.03 -15.95 -6.97
C GLU A 218 -23.39 -16.23 -7.63
N ALA A 219 -23.48 -16.14 -8.95
CA ALA A 219 -24.74 -16.18 -9.69
C ALA A 219 -25.48 -17.52 -9.49
N GLN A 220 -24.76 -18.62 -9.35
CA GLN A 220 -25.33 -19.95 -9.08
C GLN A 220 -26.08 -20.01 -7.74
N LEU A 221 -25.63 -19.23 -6.75
CA LEU A 221 -26.24 -19.16 -5.42
C LEU A 221 -27.18 -17.96 -5.29
N ASN A 222 -27.17 -17.04 -6.27
CA ASN A 222 -27.90 -15.79 -6.26
C ASN A 222 -27.70 -15.00 -4.95
N ALA A 223 -26.46 -14.99 -4.45
CA ALA A 223 -26.11 -14.40 -3.17
C ALA A 223 -24.66 -13.93 -3.16
N PHE A 224 -24.36 -13.01 -2.24
CA PHE A 224 -23.00 -12.65 -1.89
C PHE A 224 -22.43 -13.65 -0.87
N VAL A 225 -21.33 -14.30 -1.23
CA VAL A 225 -20.68 -15.34 -0.41
C VAL A 225 -19.34 -14.83 0.11
N ALA A 226 -19.12 -14.98 1.41
CA ALA A 226 -17.84 -14.64 2.04
C ALA A 226 -16.70 -15.46 1.43
N ASP A 227 -15.60 -14.79 1.11
CA ASP A 227 -14.36 -15.39 0.63
C ASP A 227 -13.20 -14.93 1.51
N PRO A 228 -13.00 -15.55 2.70
CA PRO A 228 -11.99 -15.12 3.67
C PRO A 228 -10.55 -15.29 3.16
N ALA A 229 -10.34 -16.08 2.10
CA ALA A 229 -9.05 -16.21 1.44
C ALA A 229 -8.69 -14.94 0.65
N VAL A 230 -9.68 -14.16 0.22
CA VAL A 230 -9.46 -12.91 -0.49
C VAL A 230 -9.03 -11.82 0.48
N LYS A 231 -7.85 -11.24 0.23
CA LYS A 231 -7.28 -10.15 1.01
C LYS A 231 -6.67 -9.10 0.09
N ALA A 232 -6.70 -7.85 0.53
CA ALA A 232 -5.96 -6.77 -0.09
C ALA A 232 -4.73 -6.45 0.76
N PHE A 233 -3.59 -6.21 0.11
CA PHE A 233 -2.33 -5.93 0.78
C PHE A 233 -1.62 -4.71 0.19
N THR A 234 -0.93 -3.98 1.06
CA THR A 234 0.00 -2.89 0.75
C THR A 234 1.43 -3.41 0.59
N CYS A 235 1.60 -4.48 -0.19
CA CYS A 235 2.89 -5.11 -0.40
C CYS A 235 3.22 -5.20 -1.90
N PRO A 236 4.52 -5.30 -2.24
CA PRO A 236 4.92 -5.55 -3.62
C PRO A 236 4.32 -6.86 -4.14
N SER A 237 3.91 -6.89 -5.41
CA SER A 237 3.49 -8.12 -6.08
C SER A 237 4.66 -9.05 -6.39
N LEU A 238 5.87 -8.50 -6.46
CA LEU A 238 7.11 -9.22 -6.74
C LEU A 238 8.14 -8.95 -5.64
N LEU A 239 8.80 -10.01 -5.19
CA LEU A 239 9.94 -9.95 -4.29
C LEU A 239 11.14 -10.65 -4.91
N HIS A 240 12.28 -9.98 -4.91
CA HIS A 240 13.53 -10.56 -5.38
C HIS A 240 14.40 -10.92 -4.17
N VAL A 241 14.70 -12.21 -4.03
CA VAL A 241 15.67 -12.69 -3.05
C VAL A 241 17.00 -12.86 -3.77
N ILE A 242 17.98 -12.03 -3.41
CA ILE A 242 19.31 -11.97 -4.04
C ILE A 242 20.41 -12.16 -2.98
N GLY A 243 21.63 -12.49 -3.42
CA GLY A 243 22.82 -12.39 -2.57
C GLY A 243 23.59 -13.69 -2.30
N ARG A 244 23.11 -14.87 -2.71
CA ARG A 244 23.90 -16.11 -2.64
C ARG A 244 24.39 -16.54 -4.01
N SER A 245 25.65 -16.99 -4.08
CA SER A 245 26.21 -17.63 -5.28
C SER A 245 25.52 -18.97 -5.53
N ALA A 246 25.28 -19.31 -6.80
CA ALA A 246 24.58 -20.52 -7.23
C ALA A 246 25.18 -21.83 -6.71
N HIS A 247 26.47 -21.83 -6.35
CA HIS A 247 27.19 -23.01 -5.87
C HIS A 247 27.14 -23.22 -4.36
N LEU A 248 26.56 -22.29 -3.60
CA LEU A 248 26.48 -22.38 -2.15
C LEU A 248 25.23 -23.13 -1.70
N GLU A 249 25.30 -23.74 -0.51
CA GLU A 249 24.13 -24.31 0.16
C GLU A 249 23.02 -23.26 0.24
N ASN A 250 21.78 -23.69 0.02
CA ASN A 250 20.58 -22.85 0.01
C ASN A 250 20.55 -21.77 -1.07
N ALA A 251 21.40 -21.81 -2.11
CA ALA A 251 21.28 -20.91 -3.26
C ALA A 251 19.90 -20.97 -3.93
N ARG A 252 19.19 -22.09 -3.78
CA ARG A 252 17.80 -22.28 -4.24
C ARG A 252 16.80 -21.29 -3.66
N VAL A 253 17.11 -20.59 -2.56
CA VAL A 253 16.22 -19.54 -2.02
C VAL A 253 16.22 -18.28 -2.88
N CYS A 254 17.25 -18.08 -3.71
CA CYS A 254 17.35 -16.90 -4.57
C CYS A 254 16.41 -17.02 -5.76
N GLY A 255 15.83 -15.89 -6.15
CA GLY A 255 14.91 -15.81 -7.28
C GLY A 255 13.83 -14.76 -7.10
N THR A 256 12.87 -14.77 -8.03
CA THR A 256 11.71 -13.89 -8.03
C THR A 256 10.50 -14.65 -7.49
N TYR A 257 9.92 -14.11 -6.41
CA TYR A 257 8.71 -14.61 -5.80
C TYR A 257 7.54 -13.69 -6.12
N HIS A 258 6.39 -14.28 -6.41
CA HIS A 258 5.16 -13.61 -6.79
C HIS A 258 4.16 -13.71 -5.66
N LEU A 259 3.46 -12.61 -5.35
CA LEU A 259 2.37 -12.61 -4.40
C LEU A 259 1.25 -13.54 -4.92
N ALA A 260 0.88 -14.54 -4.14
CA ALA A 260 -0.09 -15.57 -4.54
C ALA A 260 -1.37 -15.56 -3.71
N GLY A 261 -1.32 -15.03 -2.48
CA GLY A 261 -2.45 -15.10 -1.58
C GLY A 261 -2.10 -14.61 -0.18
N ALA A 262 -2.82 -15.15 0.80
CA ALA A 262 -2.62 -14.89 2.21
C ALA A 262 -2.34 -16.19 2.98
N HIS A 263 -1.51 -16.11 4.01
CA HIS A 263 -1.31 -17.16 5.01
C HIS A 263 -1.28 -16.49 6.39
N GLU A 264 -2.12 -16.96 7.32
CA GLU A 264 -2.26 -16.36 8.66
C GLU A 264 -2.50 -14.84 8.63
N GLY A 265 -3.33 -14.39 7.67
CA GLY A 265 -3.65 -12.97 7.50
C GLY A 265 -2.51 -12.11 6.93
N ARG A 266 -1.40 -12.72 6.50
CA ARG A 266 -0.23 -12.03 5.94
C ARG A 266 0.01 -12.43 4.48
N PRO A 267 0.69 -11.60 3.68
CA PRO A 267 1.08 -11.94 2.31
C PRO A 267 1.83 -13.28 2.19
N LEU A 268 1.40 -14.11 1.24
CA LEU A 268 2.08 -15.35 0.83
C LEU A 268 2.68 -15.16 -0.56
N TYR A 269 3.97 -15.44 -0.69
CA TYR A 269 4.68 -15.39 -1.96
C TYR A 269 5.13 -16.76 -2.41
N VAL A 270 5.13 -17.01 -3.73
CA VAL A 270 5.54 -18.26 -4.35
C VAL A 270 6.56 -17.99 -5.45
N GLN A 271 7.58 -18.82 -5.59
CA GLN A 271 8.49 -18.74 -6.73
C GLN A 271 7.94 -19.63 -7.87
N PRO A 272 7.58 -19.07 -9.02
CA PRO A 272 7.01 -19.84 -10.12
C PRO A 272 7.92 -20.97 -10.58
N GLY A 273 7.34 -22.14 -10.86
CA GLY A 273 8.06 -23.32 -11.33
C GLY A 273 8.87 -24.06 -10.26
N THR A 274 8.82 -23.62 -8.99
CA THR A 274 9.47 -24.31 -7.87
C THR A 274 8.46 -24.61 -6.76
N GLN A 275 8.94 -25.20 -5.66
CA GLN A 275 8.17 -25.40 -4.43
C GLN A 275 8.44 -24.32 -3.39
N ASN A 276 9.21 -23.28 -3.75
CA ASN A 276 9.67 -22.30 -2.79
C ASN A 276 8.57 -21.28 -2.51
N ILE A 277 8.36 -21.01 -1.22
CA ILE A 277 7.41 -20.01 -0.75
C ILE A 277 8.05 -19.11 0.29
N ILE A 278 7.54 -17.87 0.38
CA ILE A 278 7.81 -16.97 1.51
C ILE A 278 6.49 -16.73 2.23
N ARG A 279 6.46 -17.06 3.52
CA ARG A 279 5.25 -16.98 4.36
C ARG A 279 5.55 -16.45 5.75
N TYR A 280 4.52 -15.94 6.41
CA TYR A 280 4.56 -15.62 7.82
C TYR A 280 4.27 -16.87 8.67
N SER A 281 4.85 -16.92 9.87
CA SER A 281 4.52 -17.88 10.94
C SER A 281 4.22 -17.10 12.22
N ALA A 282 2.95 -17.07 12.63
CA ALA A 282 2.47 -16.43 13.85
C ALA A 282 3.09 -17.08 15.09
N LYS A 283 3.29 -18.40 15.06
CA LYS A 283 3.90 -19.17 16.16
C LYS A 283 5.31 -18.68 16.51
N SER A 284 6.15 -18.41 15.49
CA SER A 284 7.53 -17.97 15.70
C SER A 284 7.73 -16.47 15.46
N ASN A 285 6.67 -15.75 15.07
CA ASN A 285 6.69 -14.35 14.65
C ASN A 285 7.78 -14.03 13.61
N ARG A 286 7.90 -14.90 12.58
CA ARG A 286 8.95 -14.83 11.57
C ARG A 286 8.39 -14.89 10.16
N TRP A 287 9.11 -14.25 9.24
CA TRP A 287 9.04 -14.56 7.82
C TRP A 287 9.93 -15.76 7.53
N LEU A 288 9.41 -16.75 6.81
CA LEU A 288 10.08 -18.00 6.50
C LEU A 288 10.18 -18.16 4.99
N ILE A 289 11.36 -18.55 4.50
CA ILE A 289 11.51 -19.12 3.15
C ILE A 289 11.52 -20.64 3.31
N ASP A 290 10.50 -21.28 2.76
CA ASP A 290 10.33 -22.72 2.78
C ASP A 290 10.51 -23.27 1.36
N CYS A 291 11.57 -24.04 1.14
CA CYS A 291 11.91 -24.59 -0.17
C CYS A 291 11.29 -25.96 -0.43
N ASP A 292 10.68 -26.58 0.58
CA ASP A 292 10.08 -27.90 0.50
C ASP A 292 8.57 -27.84 0.87
N GLY A 293 8.02 -26.63 1.00
CA GLY A 293 6.68 -26.37 1.51
C GLY A 293 5.53 -26.92 0.67
N LEU A 294 5.80 -27.31 -0.58
CA LEU A 294 4.81 -27.89 -1.51
C LEU A 294 5.07 -29.38 -1.83
N ALA A 295 5.97 -30.05 -1.10
CA ALA A 295 6.25 -31.47 -1.30
C ALA A 295 5.10 -32.35 -0.76
N GLU A 296 4.20 -32.71 -1.68
CA GLU A 296 3.16 -33.76 -1.61
C GLU A 296 1.83 -33.43 -0.89
N PRO A 297 0.65 -33.86 -1.41
CA PRO A 297 0.32 -34.27 -2.78
C PRO A 297 -0.25 -33.10 -3.63
N SER A 298 0.09 -33.12 -4.92
CA SER A 298 -0.30 -32.22 -6.02
C SER A 298 -0.31 -30.70 -5.71
N LEU A 299 0.64 -29.99 -6.36
CA LEU A 299 0.87 -28.54 -6.28
C LEU A 299 -0.39 -27.67 -6.26
N LEU A 300 -1.37 -27.94 -7.13
CA LEU A 300 -2.62 -27.16 -7.13
C LEU A 300 -3.51 -27.55 -5.96
N SER A 301 -3.81 -28.84 -5.78
CA SER A 301 -4.84 -29.29 -4.85
C SER A 301 -4.49 -28.98 -3.41
N ARG A 302 -3.22 -29.11 -2.98
CA ARG A 302 -2.79 -28.68 -1.64
C ARG A 302 -2.50 -27.20 -1.53
N LEU A 303 -2.02 -26.48 -2.55
CA LEU A 303 -1.92 -25.02 -2.40
C LEU A 303 -3.31 -24.43 -2.15
N TYR A 304 -4.34 -24.91 -2.88
CA TYR A 304 -5.72 -24.57 -2.58
C TYR A 304 -6.18 -25.11 -1.23
N GLN A 305 -6.00 -26.40 -0.94
CA GLN A 305 -6.48 -26.96 0.32
C GLN A 305 -5.76 -26.39 1.54
N TRP A 306 -4.49 -25.98 1.44
CA TRP A 306 -3.65 -25.43 2.51
C TRP A 306 -3.87 -23.93 2.72
N ILE A 307 -4.02 -23.14 1.62
CA ILE A 307 -4.51 -21.76 1.70
C ILE A 307 -5.92 -21.73 2.32
N LEU A 308 -6.77 -22.73 2.01
CA LEU A 308 -8.16 -22.76 2.46
C LEU A 308 -8.37 -23.45 3.83
N SER A 309 -7.54 -24.42 4.24
CA SER A 309 -7.78 -25.21 5.47
C SER A 309 -7.08 -24.68 6.72
N GLY A 310 -6.02 -23.87 6.59
CA GLY A 310 -5.35 -23.21 7.72
C GLY A 310 -4.65 -24.12 8.74
N ASP A 311 -4.64 -25.44 8.58
CA ASP A 311 -4.02 -26.36 9.55
C ASP A 311 -2.58 -26.72 9.16
N ALA A 312 -1.65 -25.82 9.49
CA ALA A 312 -0.23 -25.89 9.14
C ALA A 312 0.69 -26.31 10.32
N SER A 313 0.12 -26.81 11.42
CA SER A 313 0.83 -26.97 12.70
C SER A 313 2.05 -27.91 12.66
N ALA A 314 2.10 -28.88 11.74
CA ALA A 314 3.22 -29.82 11.61
C ALA A 314 4.36 -29.35 10.69
N ALA A 315 4.11 -28.40 9.78
CA ALA A 315 5.12 -27.82 8.88
C ALA A 315 5.75 -26.52 9.44
N SER A 316 5.36 -26.11 10.66
CA SER A 316 5.49 -24.71 11.11
C SER A 316 6.93 -24.19 11.22
N ASP A 317 7.91 -25.07 11.44
CA ASP A 317 9.28 -24.65 11.81
C ASP A 317 10.36 -25.11 10.80
N ARG A 318 10.00 -25.86 9.75
CA ARG A 318 10.95 -26.18 8.67
C ARG A 318 11.06 -24.96 7.76
N CYS A 319 12.24 -24.38 7.69
CA CYS A 319 12.56 -23.29 6.77
C CYS A 319 14.02 -23.38 6.34
N THR A 320 14.30 -22.90 5.14
CA THR A 320 15.66 -22.78 4.60
C THR A 320 16.29 -21.45 5.02
N ALA A 321 15.48 -20.41 5.18
CA ALA A 321 15.89 -19.11 5.72
C ALA A 321 14.73 -18.47 6.49
N PHE A 322 15.04 -17.55 7.40
CA PHE A 322 14.03 -16.79 8.12
C PHE A 322 14.48 -15.36 8.42
N ALA A 323 13.52 -14.48 8.69
CA ALA A 323 13.76 -13.15 9.26
C ALA A 323 12.76 -12.92 10.40
N GLU A 324 13.19 -12.28 11.48
CA GLU A 324 12.27 -11.86 12.55
C GLU A 324 11.29 -10.83 11.96
N ALA A 325 9.98 -11.03 12.17
CA ALA A 325 9.00 -10.21 11.45
C ALA A 325 8.99 -8.75 11.91
N LEU A 326 9.35 -8.46 13.17
CA LEU A 326 9.40 -7.10 13.73
C LEU A 326 8.13 -6.27 13.43
N SER A 327 6.96 -6.92 13.43
CA SER A 327 5.67 -6.34 13.05
C SER A 327 5.59 -5.77 11.63
N THR A 328 6.56 -6.07 10.76
CA THR A 328 6.53 -5.67 9.35
C THR A 328 5.34 -6.32 8.64
N PRO A 329 4.66 -5.60 7.74
CA PRO A 329 3.49 -6.12 7.04
C PRO A 329 3.86 -7.14 5.95
N HIS A 330 5.10 -7.14 5.44
CA HIS A 330 5.54 -8.04 4.38
C HIS A 330 7.06 -8.33 4.43
N PRO A 331 7.55 -9.41 3.80
CA PRO A 331 8.95 -9.85 3.90
C PRO A 331 9.96 -8.99 3.11
N GLY A 332 9.49 -8.09 2.24
CA GLY A 332 10.33 -7.15 1.48
C GLY A 332 10.81 -5.89 2.22
N TYR A 333 10.57 -5.77 3.54
CA TYR A 333 11.04 -4.59 4.29
C TYR A 333 12.56 -4.56 4.39
N CYS A 334 13.18 -3.42 4.10
CA CYS A 334 14.64 -3.26 4.09
C CYS A 334 15.30 -3.41 5.46
N ALA A 335 14.54 -3.26 6.55
CA ALA A 335 15.02 -3.46 7.92
C ALA A 335 15.09 -4.93 8.34
N LEU A 336 14.58 -5.86 7.52
CA LEU A 336 14.58 -7.28 7.85
C LEU A 336 15.95 -7.89 7.57
N GLU A 337 16.48 -8.60 8.56
CA GLU A 337 17.72 -9.36 8.44
C GLU A 337 17.42 -10.84 8.25
N TRP A 338 17.77 -11.37 7.07
CA TRP A 338 17.56 -12.78 6.72
C TRP A 338 18.70 -13.66 7.21
N GLN A 339 18.36 -14.68 7.98
CA GLN A 339 19.27 -15.70 8.49
C GLN A 339 19.09 -16.99 7.70
N GLY A 340 20.18 -17.50 7.14
CA GLY A 340 20.19 -18.83 6.52
C GLY A 340 20.12 -19.90 7.61
N GLY A 341 19.23 -20.88 7.43
CA GLY A 341 19.26 -22.12 8.21
C GLY A 341 20.53 -22.87 7.87
N GLY A 342 21.64 -22.56 8.54
CA GLY A 342 22.76 -23.48 8.59
C GLY A 342 22.23 -24.77 9.20
N THR A 343 22.50 -25.91 8.56
CA THR A 343 22.29 -27.21 9.19
C THR A 343 22.91 -27.11 10.58
N ARG A 344 22.08 -27.04 11.63
CA ARG A 344 22.54 -27.28 12.99
C ARG A 344 22.99 -28.73 12.95
N VAL A 345 24.25 -28.97 12.57
CA VAL A 345 24.92 -30.25 12.76
C VAL A 345 24.77 -30.47 14.25
N GLY A 346 23.86 -31.36 14.62
CA GLY A 346 23.51 -31.63 15.99
C GLY A 346 24.81 -32.00 16.67
N ARG A 347 25.35 -31.08 17.47
CA ARG A 347 26.42 -31.39 18.39
C ARG A 347 25.74 -32.27 19.43
N VAL A 348 25.68 -33.57 19.14
CA VAL A 348 25.31 -34.59 20.12
C VAL A 348 26.27 -34.34 21.28
N ARG A 349 25.76 -33.78 22.38
CA ARG A 349 26.51 -33.78 23.64
C ARG A 349 26.59 -35.25 24.03
N GLY A 350 27.72 -35.90 23.69
CA GLY A 350 28.09 -37.17 24.28
C GLY A 350 28.11 -36.97 25.79
N GLY A 351 27.27 -37.74 26.49
CA GLY A 351 27.24 -37.81 27.94
C GLY A 351 28.43 -38.55 28.51
#